data_AF-A0A7X9RSY5-F1
#
_entry.id   AF-A0A7X9RSY5-F1
#
_cell.length_a   1.000
_cell.length_b   1.000
_cell.length_c   1.000
_cell.angle_alpha   90.00
_cell.angle_beta   90.00
_cell.angle_gamma   90.00
#
_symmetry.space_group_name_H-M   'P 1'
#
loop_
_entity.id
_entity.type
_entity.pdbx_description
1 polymer ?
#
loop_
_entity_poly.entity_id
_entity_poly.type
_entity_poly.pdbx_seq_one_letter_code
_entity_poly.pdbx_strand_id
1 'polypeptide(L)'
;MMNSRSIYTRLLLLTLLSLGCTTVFSQNNASSTVFVPRYAEQSLNELSKYLTSNENSDYQKAKNIYDWITNNFLLEERYKIKRYSIQQILKRRRGTAEEFSNLFDSLCHRSGLVSKQIVGYTFTENKPIIKVLYQPNHYWNAILIDKKWYQVDCLWGSNYGRLKKLTFDINGNSVNYELKKGKEAETYFCPAPQDLIKTHFPADPNWQLLENSITSKEFIQNDFSGVTNSKLRNEILDEYATLECSDYLYLSSKNAFVHNSKNHRQLAVSSLEKGKNLVFDVKATQKEKDLFFQKKQIYYHEASSSASSYSSNVSLYSKVEKEALVLWIRHNISGPIAKRTKYIDRFSFDKHNIVKKELQEKNLENNLKHFKDKVSKKNYASLKKPRRKSEQDPLYFKVNLQQIEEADSIIQELELKIANLKSINKILIDKKREQILVKKSLNYSQTSYLQQFKLLLQVDVTLQVLGHQSSQITRVDNSIDVLVKSIKSIDKDLVSNKLELSKNISELKKQMNTKLSLYRGLYIVSNAETAYKKEYDKVNESLKEVFENQIKAREEEYEALVWSNDAIIDENEELMRQKKIIRDIIKIKSDFRKKKIASIAKREIREKKFCEEITQTVYDDLNQIKIHKKEGVYN
;
A
#
# COMPACT_ATOMS: atom_id res chain seq x y z
N MET A 1 -44.49 -55.10 52.78
CA MET A 1 -43.02 -54.98 52.98
C MET A 1 -42.36 -54.78 51.63
N MET A 2 -41.71 -53.62 51.46
CA MET A 2 -40.53 -53.32 50.63
C MET A 2 -40.29 -54.11 49.33
N ASN A 3 -40.45 -53.40 48.20
CA ASN A 3 -39.46 -53.24 47.10
C ASN A 3 -40.08 -53.10 45.70
N SER A 4 -41.00 -52.15 45.51
CA SER A 4 -41.42 -51.71 44.16
C SER A 4 -40.73 -50.42 43.67
N ARG A 5 -39.86 -49.80 44.49
CA ARG A 5 -39.11 -48.57 44.13
C ARG A 5 -37.78 -48.80 43.40
N SER A 6 -37.34 -50.05 43.21
CA SER A 6 -36.04 -50.39 42.60
C SER A 6 -36.09 -50.63 41.08
N ILE A 7 -37.27 -50.81 40.47
CA ILE A 7 -37.38 -51.11 39.04
C ILE A 7 -37.44 -49.83 38.21
N TYR A 8 -38.18 -48.82 38.67
CA TYR A 8 -38.29 -47.53 37.97
C TYR A 8 -36.99 -46.72 38.00
N THR A 9 -36.20 -46.79 39.07
CA THR A 9 -34.86 -46.17 39.14
C THR A 9 -33.84 -46.87 38.26
N ARG A 10 -33.96 -48.19 38.06
CA ARG A 10 -33.09 -48.94 37.12
C ARG A 10 -33.48 -48.73 35.65
N LEU A 11 -34.77 -48.58 35.35
CA LEU A 11 -35.22 -48.25 33.98
C LEU A 11 -34.85 -46.82 33.57
N LEU A 12 -34.93 -45.84 34.50
CA LEU A 12 -34.56 -44.45 34.21
C LEU A 12 -33.04 -44.27 34.00
N LEU A 13 -32.21 -45.06 34.70
CA LEU A 13 -30.76 -45.08 34.52
C LEU A 13 -30.34 -45.76 33.19
N LEU A 14 -31.08 -46.79 32.73
CA LEU A 14 -30.80 -47.44 31.44
C LEU A 14 -31.24 -46.60 30.23
N THR A 15 -32.29 -45.78 30.35
CA THR A 15 -32.66 -44.81 29.29
C THR A 15 -31.75 -43.59 29.24
N LEU A 16 -31.10 -43.21 30.34
CA LEU A 16 -30.10 -42.12 30.38
C LEU A 16 -28.71 -42.56 29.91
N LEU A 17 -28.41 -43.86 29.87
CA LEU A 17 -27.17 -44.43 29.35
C LEU A 17 -27.20 -44.74 27.84
N SER A 18 -28.38 -44.74 27.19
CA SER A 18 -28.52 -44.97 25.74
C SER A 18 -28.70 -43.69 24.91
N LEU A 19 -28.68 -42.51 25.53
CA LEU A 19 -28.74 -41.19 24.86
C LEU A 19 -27.39 -40.45 24.86
N GLY A 20 -26.30 -41.12 25.25
CA GLY A 20 -24.94 -40.58 25.29
C GLY A 20 -24.09 -40.81 24.03
N CYS A 21 -24.62 -41.42 22.97
CA CYS A 21 -23.94 -41.54 21.68
C CYS A 21 -24.30 -40.37 20.75
N THR A 22 -24.08 -39.14 21.22
CA THR A 22 -23.64 -38.14 20.25
C THR A 22 -22.24 -38.56 19.85
N THR A 23 -22.04 -38.92 18.58
CA THR A 23 -20.74 -38.78 17.95
C THR A 23 -20.31 -37.34 18.14
N VAL A 24 -19.61 -37.07 19.25
CA VAL A 24 -18.71 -35.94 19.32
C VAL A 24 -17.65 -36.30 18.30
N PHE A 25 -17.87 -35.87 17.05
CA PHE A 25 -16.75 -35.49 16.22
C PHE A 25 -16.01 -34.46 17.06
N SER A 26 -14.97 -34.93 17.75
CA SER A 26 -13.97 -34.06 18.31
C SER A 26 -13.34 -33.34 17.12
N GLN A 27 -13.96 -32.23 16.70
CA GLN A 27 -13.27 -31.15 16.05
C GLN A 27 -12.42 -30.44 17.12
N ASN A 28 -11.46 -31.16 17.68
CA ASN A 28 -10.32 -30.53 18.33
C ASN A 28 -9.40 -30.00 17.21
N ASN A 29 -9.86 -28.94 16.55
CA ASN A 29 -8.97 -27.99 15.86
C ASN A 29 -8.42 -26.99 16.90
N ALA A 30 -8.01 -27.49 18.06
CA ALA A 30 -7.13 -26.77 18.96
C ALA A 30 -5.71 -27.11 18.52
N SER A 31 -4.98 -26.10 18.04
CA SER A 31 -3.58 -26.18 17.62
C SER A 31 -2.77 -26.99 18.64
N SER A 32 -2.52 -28.28 18.35
CA SER A 32 -1.81 -29.18 19.26
C SER A 32 -0.32 -28.86 19.14
N THR A 33 0.12 -27.84 19.88
CA THR A 33 1.54 -27.64 20.10
C THR A 33 2.06 -28.89 20.80
N VAL A 34 2.85 -29.71 20.09
CA VAL A 34 3.51 -30.89 20.66
C VAL A 34 4.39 -30.41 21.81
N PHE A 35 3.98 -30.70 23.04
CA PHE A 35 4.76 -30.37 24.22
C PHE A 35 5.97 -31.29 24.27
N VAL A 36 7.17 -30.71 24.22
CA VAL A 36 8.43 -31.46 24.32
C VAL A 36 9.08 -31.14 25.67
N PRO A 37 9.41 -32.16 26.48
CA PRO A 37 10.03 -31.95 27.78
C PRO A 37 11.48 -31.46 27.62
N ARG A 38 11.95 -30.65 28.58
CA ARG A 38 13.28 -30.01 28.52
C ARG A 38 14.44 -30.97 28.30
N TYR A 39 14.36 -32.22 28.77
CA TYR A 39 15.43 -33.21 28.55
C TYR A 39 15.55 -33.61 27.08
N ALA A 40 14.42 -33.75 26.38
CA ALA A 40 14.40 -34.13 24.97
C ALA A 40 14.92 -32.99 24.08
N GLU A 41 14.80 -31.75 24.55
CA GLU A 41 15.32 -30.57 23.87
C GLU A 41 16.85 -30.39 23.95
N GLN A 42 17.54 -31.21 24.75
CA GLN A 42 18.97 -31.06 25.01
C GLN A 42 19.85 -31.59 23.88
N SER A 43 19.36 -32.52 23.06
CA SER A 43 20.12 -33.06 21.93
C SER A 43 19.20 -33.31 20.73
N LEU A 44 19.78 -33.28 19.53
CA LEU A 44 19.05 -33.59 18.30
C LEU A 44 18.49 -35.02 18.29
N ASN A 45 19.20 -35.99 18.87
CA ASN A 45 18.80 -37.39 18.87
C ASN A 45 17.61 -37.62 19.81
N GLU A 46 17.64 -37.06 21.02
CA GLU A 46 16.52 -37.17 21.96
C GLU A 46 15.28 -36.45 21.43
N LEU A 47 15.47 -35.28 20.81
CA LEU A 47 14.38 -34.52 20.22
C LEU A 47 13.73 -35.28 19.05
N SER A 48 14.54 -35.79 18.11
CA SER A 48 14.02 -36.53 16.96
C SER A 48 13.26 -37.78 17.41
N LYS A 49 13.82 -38.53 18.37
CA LYS A 49 13.17 -39.72 18.94
C LYS A 49 11.86 -39.37 19.64
N TYR A 50 11.82 -38.30 20.44
CA TYR A 50 10.61 -37.88 21.13
C TYR A 50 9.50 -37.48 20.15
N LEU A 51 9.85 -36.73 19.10
CA LEU A 51 8.88 -36.23 18.12
C LEU A 51 8.29 -37.33 17.21
N THR A 52 8.97 -38.49 17.07
CA THR A 52 8.67 -39.46 16.01
C THR A 52 8.44 -40.90 16.47
N SER A 53 8.86 -41.27 17.70
CA SER A 53 8.84 -42.67 18.16
C SER A 53 7.46 -43.31 18.25
N ASN A 54 6.40 -42.52 18.47
CA ASN A 54 5.02 -43.02 18.56
C ASN A 54 4.28 -42.98 17.21
N GLU A 55 4.95 -42.58 16.13
CA GLU A 55 4.33 -42.36 14.83
C GLU A 55 4.73 -43.43 13.82
N ASN A 56 3.74 -44.03 13.16
CA ASN A 56 3.96 -45.06 12.14
C ASN A 56 4.03 -44.48 10.72
N SER A 57 3.58 -43.24 10.51
CA SER A 57 3.55 -42.58 9.21
C SER A 57 4.70 -41.59 9.07
N ASP A 58 5.44 -41.68 7.96
CA ASP A 58 6.49 -40.71 7.62
C ASP A 58 5.95 -39.28 7.50
N TYR A 59 4.71 -39.13 7.03
CA TYR A 59 4.01 -37.85 7.02
C TYR A 59 3.85 -37.29 8.44
N GLN A 60 3.36 -38.09 9.39
CA GLN A 60 3.10 -37.63 10.75
C GLN A 60 4.41 -37.32 11.50
N LYS A 61 5.45 -38.14 11.30
CA LYS A 61 6.79 -37.85 11.82
C LYS A 61 7.31 -36.49 11.32
N ALA A 62 7.22 -36.25 10.01
CA ALA A 62 7.65 -35.00 9.40
C ALA A 62 6.83 -33.80 9.89
N LYS A 63 5.51 -33.97 10.05
CA LYS A 63 4.59 -32.95 10.54
C LYS A 63 4.89 -32.57 11.98
N ASN A 64 5.14 -33.53 12.85
CA ASN A 64 5.54 -33.27 14.25
C ASN A 64 6.84 -32.46 14.32
N ILE A 65 7.84 -32.79 13.48
CA ILE A 65 9.09 -32.02 13.37
C ILE A 65 8.81 -30.59 12.90
N TYR A 66 8.05 -30.43 11.81
CA TYR A 66 7.69 -29.12 11.27
C TYR A 66 6.95 -28.25 12.29
N ASP A 67 5.91 -28.79 12.93
CA ASP A 67 5.10 -28.07 13.91
C ASP A 67 5.92 -27.67 15.12
N TRP A 68 6.82 -28.52 15.57
CA TRP A 68 7.70 -28.17 16.67
C TRP A 68 8.66 -27.05 16.28
N ILE A 69 9.32 -27.10 15.11
CA ILE A 69 10.23 -26.03 14.67
C ILE A 69 9.48 -24.70 14.53
N THR A 70 8.36 -24.70 13.78
CA THR A 70 7.61 -23.47 13.44
C THR A 70 7.05 -22.74 14.65
N ASN A 71 6.73 -23.47 15.73
CA ASN A 71 6.19 -22.88 16.96
C ASN A 71 7.27 -22.48 17.98
N ASN A 72 8.51 -23.00 17.86
CA ASN A 72 9.57 -22.79 18.85
C ASN A 72 10.76 -21.96 18.36
N PHE A 73 10.85 -21.65 17.06
CA PHE A 73 11.96 -20.91 16.48
C PHE A 73 11.55 -19.53 15.94
N LEU A 74 12.43 -18.55 16.16
CA LEU A 74 12.27 -17.19 15.64
C LEU A 74 13.25 -16.90 14.49
N LEU A 75 12.85 -16.04 13.56
CA LEU A 75 13.78 -15.53 12.53
C LEU A 75 14.90 -14.71 13.20
N GLU A 76 16.15 -15.00 12.84
CA GLU A 76 17.28 -14.12 13.11
C GLU A 76 17.67 -13.35 11.83
N GLU A 77 17.66 -12.02 11.92
CA GLU A 77 18.10 -11.17 10.81
C GLU A 77 19.59 -11.39 10.50
N ARG A 78 19.95 -11.31 9.22
CA ARG A 78 21.25 -11.70 8.62
C ARG A 78 22.46 -10.83 9.02
N TYR A 79 22.52 -10.32 10.24
CA TYR A 79 23.54 -9.36 10.68
C TYR A 79 24.74 -9.96 11.39
N LYS A 80 24.78 -11.28 11.66
CA LYS A 80 25.92 -11.93 12.32
C LYS A 80 26.55 -13.00 11.42
N ILE A 81 27.84 -12.84 11.13
CA ILE A 81 28.68 -13.73 10.28
C ILE A 81 29.04 -15.05 11.00
N LYS A 82 28.42 -15.34 12.14
CA LYS A 82 28.78 -16.52 12.93
C LYS A 82 28.05 -17.74 12.34
N ARG A 83 28.82 -18.73 11.88
CA ARG A 83 28.29 -20.07 11.58
C ARG A 83 28.05 -20.79 12.91
N TYR A 84 26.91 -21.47 13.01
CA TYR A 84 26.52 -22.20 14.21
C TYR A 84 26.32 -23.67 13.86
N SER A 85 26.74 -24.56 14.75
CA SER A 85 26.40 -25.98 14.62
C SER A 85 24.90 -26.19 14.81
N ILE A 86 24.34 -27.29 14.31
CA ILE A 86 22.91 -27.61 14.48
C ILE A 86 22.52 -27.64 15.97
N GLN A 87 23.39 -28.11 16.84
CA GLN A 87 23.18 -28.09 18.29
C GLN A 87 23.12 -26.67 18.86
N GLN A 88 23.93 -25.75 18.34
CA GLN A 88 23.89 -24.33 18.74
C GLN A 88 22.63 -23.63 18.20
N ILE A 89 22.20 -23.95 16.98
CA ILE A 89 20.93 -23.47 16.40
C ILE A 89 19.78 -23.95 17.29
N LEU A 90 19.78 -25.24 17.64
CA LEU A 90 18.81 -25.86 18.53
C LEU A 90 18.67 -25.07 19.84
N LYS A 91 19.79 -24.86 20.53
CA LYS A 91 19.84 -24.14 21.80
C LYS A 91 19.41 -22.67 21.70
N ARG A 92 19.71 -22.00 20.58
CA ARG A 92 19.40 -20.58 20.38
C ARG A 92 17.93 -20.30 20.13
N ARG A 93 17.17 -21.28 19.61
CA ARG A 93 15.74 -21.14 19.23
C ARG A 93 15.49 -20.00 18.24
N ARG A 94 16.50 -19.69 17.42
CA ARG A 94 16.43 -18.68 16.36
C ARG A 94 17.46 -18.96 15.28
N GLY A 95 17.14 -18.57 14.05
CA GLY A 95 18.04 -18.74 12.92
C GLY A 95 17.55 -18.11 11.61
N THR A 96 18.41 -18.20 10.60
CA THR A 96 18.15 -17.83 9.20
C THR A 96 17.41 -18.95 8.46
N ALA A 97 16.92 -18.68 7.24
CA ALA A 97 16.27 -19.71 6.40
C ALA A 97 17.13 -20.98 6.23
N GLU A 98 18.45 -20.81 6.05
CA GLU A 98 19.41 -21.91 5.95
C GLU A 98 19.48 -22.72 7.25
N GLU A 99 19.52 -22.06 8.41
CA GLU A 99 19.56 -22.72 9.72
C GLU A 99 18.25 -23.46 10.05
N PHE A 100 17.10 -22.90 9.68
CA PHE A 100 15.79 -23.57 9.78
C PHE A 100 15.76 -24.83 8.91
N SER A 101 16.19 -24.71 7.67
CA SER A 101 16.19 -25.82 6.71
C SER A 101 17.16 -26.94 7.12
N ASN A 102 18.35 -26.58 7.59
CA ASN A 102 19.34 -27.55 8.11
C ASN A 102 18.85 -28.27 9.37
N LEU A 103 18.13 -27.56 10.26
CA LEU A 103 17.55 -28.18 11.46
C LEU A 103 16.47 -29.20 11.11
N PHE A 104 15.55 -28.83 10.20
CA PHE A 104 14.51 -29.74 9.73
C PHE A 104 15.12 -30.99 9.09
N ASP A 105 16.11 -30.80 8.20
CA ASP A 105 16.82 -31.88 7.53
C ASP A 105 17.52 -32.83 8.53
N SER A 106 18.21 -32.25 9.51
CA SER A 106 18.93 -33.00 10.54
C SER A 106 18.03 -33.84 11.44
N LEU A 107 16.81 -33.36 11.74
CA LEU A 107 15.82 -34.08 12.52
C LEU A 107 15.12 -35.16 11.69
N CYS A 108 14.85 -34.88 10.40
CA CYS A 108 14.31 -35.86 9.47
C CYS A 108 15.26 -37.05 9.30
N HIS A 109 16.54 -36.79 9.02
CA HIS A 109 17.55 -37.84 8.83
C HIS A 109 17.68 -38.75 10.06
N ARG A 110 17.67 -38.18 11.28
CA ARG A 110 17.70 -38.94 12.54
C ARG A 110 16.42 -39.74 12.83
N SER A 111 15.34 -39.42 12.13
CA SER A 111 14.06 -40.11 12.23
C SER A 111 13.85 -41.14 11.12
N GLY A 112 14.88 -41.41 10.31
CA GLY A 112 14.82 -42.32 9.16
C GLY A 112 14.09 -41.75 7.94
N LEU A 113 13.85 -40.43 7.92
CA LEU A 113 13.17 -39.75 6.81
C LEU A 113 14.21 -39.19 5.83
N VAL A 114 13.89 -39.26 4.54
CA VAL A 114 14.72 -38.66 3.49
C VAL A 114 14.23 -37.22 3.25
N SER A 115 15.08 -36.26 3.59
CA SER A 115 14.91 -34.84 3.30
C SER A 115 16.11 -34.32 2.51
N LYS A 116 15.88 -33.28 1.70
CA LYS A 116 16.92 -32.52 1.00
C LYS A 116 16.65 -31.03 1.15
N GLN A 117 17.69 -30.27 1.49
CA GLN A 117 17.61 -28.82 1.44
C GLN A 117 17.55 -28.34 -0.01
N ILE A 118 16.60 -27.43 -0.29
CA ILE A 118 16.46 -26.72 -1.56
C ILE A 118 16.98 -25.30 -1.38
N VAL A 119 17.82 -24.87 -2.33
CA VAL A 119 18.31 -23.50 -2.45
C VAL A 119 17.55 -22.80 -3.57
N GLY A 120 17.06 -21.59 -3.32
CA GLY A 120 16.31 -20.87 -4.33
C GLY A 120 16.02 -19.42 -3.99
N TYR A 121 15.00 -18.90 -4.66
CA TYR A 121 14.63 -17.51 -4.59
C TYR A 121 13.21 -17.37 -4.06
N THR A 122 13.05 -16.44 -3.12
CA THR A 122 11.73 -15.96 -2.74
C THR A 122 11.64 -14.46 -2.96
N PHE A 123 10.44 -14.02 -3.33
CA PHE A 123 10.11 -12.60 -3.35
C PHE A 123 9.29 -12.28 -2.09
N THR A 124 9.96 -11.93 -0.99
CA THR A 124 9.28 -11.35 0.18
C THR A 124 8.80 -9.93 -0.13
N GLU A 125 8.01 -9.29 0.76
CA GLU A 125 7.58 -7.90 0.57
C GLU A 125 8.77 -6.91 0.54
N ASN A 126 9.91 -7.28 1.14
CA ASN A 126 11.17 -6.53 1.14
C ASN A 126 12.00 -6.76 -0.14
N LYS A 127 11.37 -6.69 -1.32
CA LYS A 127 12.05 -6.96 -2.59
C LYS A 127 13.19 -5.95 -2.82
N PRO A 128 14.34 -6.39 -3.38
CA PRO A 128 15.23 -5.45 -4.05
C PRO A 128 14.45 -4.70 -5.12
N ILE A 129 14.81 -3.44 -5.37
CA ILE A 129 14.13 -2.57 -6.35
C ILE A 129 14.08 -3.23 -7.73
N ILE A 130 15.04 -4.11 -7.98
CA ILE A 130 15.15 -4.91 -9.18
C ILE A 130 15.04 -6.37 -8.77
N LYS A 131 14.09 -7.08 -9.36
CA LYS A 131 14.01 -8.53 -9.26
C LYS A 131 15.10 -9.15 -10.14
N VAL A 132 16.23 -9.51 -9.55
CA VAL A 132 17.30 -10.24 -10.24
C VAL A 132 17.61 -11.52 -9.50
N LEU A 133 17.61 -12.63 -10.23
CA LEU A 133 17.95 -13.95 -9.73
C LEU A 133 19.46 -14.24 -9.93
N TYR A 134 20.35 -13.44 -9.32
CA TYR A 134 21.80 -13.70 -9.38
C TYR A 134 22.37 -14.28 -8.08
N GLN A 135 21.57 -14.25 -7.02
CA GLN A 135 21.87 -14.85 -5.73
C GLN A 135 20.57 -15.43 -5.18
N PRO A 136 20.44 -16.76 -5.10
CA PRO A 136 19.43 -17.40 -4.28
C PRO A 136 19.43 -16.83 -2.87
N ASN A 137 18.26 -16.39 -2.43
CA ASN A 137 18.08 -15.65 -1.20
C ASN A 137 17.28 -16.45 -0.16
N HIS A 138 16.96 -17.71 -0.40
CA HIS A 138 16.14 -18.50 0.51
C HIS A 138 16.50 -19.99 0.48
N TYR A 139 16.17 -20.68 1.56
CA TYR A 139 16.42 -22.10 1.77
C TYR A 139 15.18 -22.72 2.41
N TRP A 140 14.77 -23.87 1.90
CA TRP A 140 13.67 -24.68 2.43
C TRP A 140 13.99 -26.16 2.18
N ASN A 141 13.04 -27.07 2.36
CA ASN A 141 13.28 -28.50 2.22
C ASN A 141 12.31 -29.17 1.24
N ALA A 142 12.73 -30.31 0.71
CA ALA A 142 11.83 -31.32 0.19
C ALA A 142 11.97 -32.59 1.02
N ILE A 143 10.87 -33.31 1.21
CA ILE A 143 10.80 -34.57 1.93
C ILE A 143 10.15 -35.64 1.04
N LEU A 144 10.69 -36.85 1.10
CA LEU A 144 10.16 -38.01 0.38
C LEU A 144 9.19 -38.78 1.28
N ILE A 145 7.92 -38.86 0.88
CA ILE A 145 6.86 -39.60 1.57
C ILE A 145 6.15 -40.48 0.55
N ASP A 146 6.03 -41.78 0.80
CA ASP A 146 5.35 -42.74 -0.10
C ASP A 146 5.81 -42.64 -1.58
N LYS A 147 7.12 -42.50 -1.80
CA LYS A 147 7.76 -42.31 -3.12
C LYS A 147 7.25 -41.07 -3.87
N LYS A 148 6.91 -40.01 -3.14
CA LYS A 148 6.53 -38.69 -3.67
C LYS A 148 7.27 -37.61 -2.90
N TRP A 149 7.78 -36.63 -3.62
CA TRP A 149 8.45 -35.47 -3.05
C TRP A 149 7.44 -34.38 -2.69
N TYR A 150 7.59 -33.83 -1.49
CA TYR A 150 6.78 -32.72 -0.98
C TYR A 150 7.69 -31.61 -0.47
N GLN A 151 7.34 -30.35 -0.74
CA GLN A 151 8.11 -29.22 -0.25
C GLN A 151 7.69 -28.82 1.17
N VAL A 152 8.62 -28.32 1.96
CA VAL A 152 8.39 -27.88 3.35
C VAL A 152 9.23 -26.63 3.62
N ASP A 153 8.59 -25.56 4.08
CA ASP A 153 9.28 -24.35 4.56
C ASP A 153 8.93 -24.04 6.02
N CYS A 154 9.86 -24.39 6.91
CA CYS A 154 9.72 -24.14 8.34
C CYS A 154 9.81 -22.65 8.72
N LEU A 155 10.52 -21.81 7.94
CA LEU A 155 10.65 -20.40 8.26
C LEU A 155 9.37 -19.64 7.90
N TRP A 156 8.81 -19.84 6.71
CA TRP A 156 7.53 -19.22 6.33
C TRP A 156 6.35 -19.86 7.07
N GLY A 157 6.49 -21.12 7.51
CA GLY A 157 5.58 -21.76 8.46
C GLY A 157 5.60 -21.18 9.88
N SER A 158 6.69 -20.51 10.28
CA SER A 158 6.85 -19.93 11.62
C SER A 158 6.09 -18.61 11.79
N ASN A 159 6.17 -18.02 12.99
CA ASN A 159 5.60 -16.70 13.28
C ASN A 159 6.02 -15.59 12.27
N TYR A 160 7.14 -15.75 11.55
CA TYR A 160 7.57 -14.81 10.51
C TYR A 160 6.62 -14.74 9.30
N GLY A 161 6.21 -15.88 8.74
CA GLY A 161 5.26 -15.92 7.61
C GLY A 161 3.79 -15.80 8.02
N ARG A 162 3.53 -15.81 9.34
CA ARG A 162 2.20 -15.61 9.94
C ARG A 162 1.83 -14.13 10.15
N LEU A 163 2.67 -13.14 9.81
CA LEU A 163 2.31 -11.72 9.98
C LEU A 163 1.22 -11.29 8.98
N LYS A 164 0.11 -10.69 9.46
CA LYS A 164 -1.12 -10.44 8.69
C LYS A 164 -1.38 -8.96 8.38
N LYS A 165 -1.07 -8.04 9.29
CA LYS A 165 -1.33 -6.61 9.11
C LYS A 165 -0.46 -5.75 10.01
N LEU A 166 0.05 -4.64 9.46
CA LEU A 166 0.60 -3.51 10.21
C LEU A 166 -0.55 -2.53 10.47
N THR A 167 -0.92 -2.29 11.72
CA THR A 167 -1.85 -1.21 12.08
C THR A 167 -1.09 -0.13 12.85
N PHE A 168 -1.27 1.12 12.43
CA PHE A 168 -0.75 2.28 13.14
C PHE A 168 -1.82 2.81 14.09
N ASP A 169 -1.43 3.25 15.28
CA ASP A 169 -2.36 4.02 16.13
C ASP A 169 -2.78 5.34 15.44
N ILE A 170 -3.87 5.93 15.94
CA ILE A 170 -4.50 7.14 15.36
C ILE A 170 -3.54 8.35 15.36
N ASN A 171 -2.50 8.30 16.20
CA ASN A 171 -1.48 9.34 16.33
C ASN A 171 -0.20 9.03 15.53
N GLY A 172 -0.11 7.87 14.88
CA GLY A 172 1.06 7.39 14.15
C GLY A 172 2.26 7.02 15.04
N ASN A 173 2.08 6.85 16.34
CA ASN A 173 3.15 6.70 17.32
C ASN A 173 3.54 5.23 17.60
N SER A 174 2.70 4.26 17.23
CA SER A 174 2.96 2.83 17.45
C SER A 174 2.48 1.95 16.29
N VAL A 175 3.10 0.78 16.15
CA VAL A 175 2.84 -0.22 15.11
C VAL A 175 2.47 -1.55 15.78
N ASN A 176 1.29 -2.09 15.47
CA ASN A 176 0.86 -3.42 15.93
C ASN A 176 0.84 -4.43 14.77
N TYR A 177 1.13 -5.69 15.10
CA TYR A 177 1.12 -6.83 14.18
C TYR A 177 0.08 -7.87 14.58
N GLU A 178 -0.73 -8.33 13.62
CA GLU A 178 -1.65 -9.46 13.80
C GLU A 178 -1.03 -10.75 13.24
N LEU A 179 -1.21 -11.91 13.91
CA LEU A 179 -0.69 -13.23 13.48
C LEU A 179 -1.80 -14.11 12.88
N LYS A 180 -1.53 -14.79 11.77
CA LYS A 180 -2.35 -15.87 11.18
C LYS A 180 -2.39 -17.07 12.15
N LYS A 181 -3.58 -17.63 12.38
CA LYS A 181 -3.82 -18.80 13.25
C LYS A 181 -4.59 -19.90 12.49
N GLY A 182 -4.45 -21.17 12.88
CA GLY A 182 -5.19 -22.29 12.30
C GLY A 182 -4.65 -22.79 10.95
N LYS A 183 -5.52 -23.30 10.06
CA LYS A 183 -5.16 -23.88 8.74
C LYS A 183 -4.33 -22.92 7.86
N GLU A 184 -4.45 -21.62 8.06
CA GLU A 184 -3.65 -20.59 7.36
C GLU A 184 -2.15 -20.62 7.74
N ALA A 185 -1.79 -21.24 8.86
CA ALA A 185 -0.42 -21.44 9.30
C ALA A 185 0.23 -22.72 8.73
N GLU A 186 -0.58 -23.67 8.23
CA GLU A 186 -0.13 -24.95 7.65
C GLU A 186 0.22 -24.84 6.17
N THR A 187 0.13 -23.64 5.58
CA THR A 187 0.31 -23.38 4.14
C THR A 187 1.72 -23.65 3.61
N TYR A 188 2.67 -24.03 4.46
CA TYR A 188 4.07 -24.28 4.09
C TYR A 188 4.56 -25.69 4.47
N PHE A 189 3.67 -26.60 4.87
CA PHE A 189 3.97 -28.01 5.03
C PHE A 189 3.27 -28.82 3.93
N CYS A 190 4.05 -29.43 3.03
CA CYS A 190 3.53 -30.13 1.86
C CYS A 190 2.52 -29.30 1.03
N PRO A 191 2.79 -28.00 0.72
CA PRO A 191 1.88 -27.22 -0.08
C PRO A 191 1.84 -27.75 -1.51
N ALA A 192 0.75 -27.45 -2.21
CA ALA A 192 0.64 -27.73 -3.63
C ALA A 192 1.76 -26.98 -4.40
N PRO A 193 2.58 -27.67 -5.23
CA PRO A 193 3.67 -27.03 -5.98
C PRO A 193 3.22 -25.83 -6.82
N GLN A 194 2.05 -25.91 -7.46
CA GLN A 194 1.48 -24.82 -8.26
C GLN A 194 1.14 -23.55 -7.45
N ASP A 195 0.97 -23.67 -6.13
CA ASP A 195 0.77 -22.52 -5.25
C ASP A 195 2.09 -22.03 -4.67
N LEU A 196 2.97 -22.95 -4.29
CA LEU A 196 4.27 -22.60 -3.71
C LEU A 196 5.16 -21.86 -4.72
N ILE A 197 5.15 -22.26 -6.00
CA ILE A 197 5.96 -21.66 -7.08
C ILE A 197 5.70 -20.16 -7.26
N LYS A 198 4.51 -19.67 -6.88
CA LYS A 198 4.16 -18.24 -6.93
C LYS A 198 5.04 -17.38 -6.02
N THR A 199 5.67 -18.01 -5.03
CA THR A 199 6.49 -17.34 -4.01
C THR A 199 7.89 -17.93 -3.85
N HIS A 200 8.08 -19.22 -4.12
CA HIS A 200 9.35 -19.95 -3.99
C HIS A 200 9.77 -20.54 -5.33
N PHE A 201 10.82 -19.98 -5.90
CA PHE A 201 11.41 -20.45 -7.15
C PHE A 201 12.71 -21.20 -6.85
N PRO A 202 12.77 -22.53 -7.01
CA PRO A 202 14.00 -23.28 -6.76
C PRO A 202 15.08 -22.93 -7.80
N ALA A 203 16.33 -22.91 -7.37
CA ALA A 203 17.44 -22.62 -8.28
C ALA A 203 17.62 -23.77 -9.28
N ASP A 204 17.57 -25.02 -8.80
CA ASP A 204 17.48 -26.23 -9.62
C ASP A 204 16.01 -26.45 -10.05
N PRO A 205 15.69 -26.39 -11.36
CA PRO A 205 14.31 -26.44 -11.83
C PRO A 205 13.63 -27.79 -11.57
N ASN A 206 14.37 -28.86 -11.27
CA ASN A 206 13.78 -30.16 -10.94
C ASN A 206 12.93 -30.11 -9.67
N TRP A 207 13.26 -29.22 -8.73
CA TRP A 207 12.54 -29.02 -7.47
C TRP A 207 11.24 -28.20 -7.62
N GLN A 208 10.88 -27.75 -8.83
CA GLN A 208 9.59 -27.07 -9.02
C GLN A 208 8.41 -28.03 -8.78
N LEU A 209 8.61 -29.34 -9.03
CA LEU A 209 7.58 -30.37 -8.90
C LEU A 209 6.31 -30.05 -9.71
N LEU A 210 6.49 -29.46 -10.88
CA LEU A 210 5.44 -29.14 -11.86
C LEU A 210 5.57 -30.05 -13.08
N GLU A 211 4.46 -30.32 -13.76
CA GLU A 211 4.51 -30.98 -15.08
C GLU A 211 5.26 -30.12 -16.11
N ASN A 212 4.99 -28.81 -16.09
CA ASN A 212 5.67 -27.81 -16.91
C ASN A 212 6.40 -26.81 -16.00
N SER A 213 7.73 -26.85 -16.02
CA SER A 213 8.55 -25.91 -15.24
C SER A 213 8.48 -24.50 -15.83
N ILE A 214 8.38 -23.50 -14.96
CA ILE A 214 8.48 -22.09 -15.36
C ILE A 214 9.93 -21.64 -15.41
N THR A 215 10.19 -20.65 -16.23
CA THR A 215 11.48 -20.00 -16.40
C THR A 215 11.73 -18.92 -15.34
N SER A 216 13.00 -18.57 -15.16
CA SER A 216 13.41 -17.41 -14.36
C SER A 216 12.72 -16.11 -14.79
N LYS A 217 12.44 -15.94 -16.09
CA LYS A 217 11.82 -14.74 -16.65
C LYS A 217 10.35 -14.62 -16.24
N GLU A 218 9.60 -15.70 -16.37
CA GLU A 218 8.18 -15.78 -15.97
C GLU A 218 8.04 -15.50 -14.46
N PHE A 219 8.88 -16.12 -13.62
CA PHE A 219 8.87 -15.86 -12.18
C PHE A 219 9.13 -14.38 -11.84
N ILE A 220 10.12 -13.74 -12.46
CA ILE A 220 10.40 -12.30 -12.26
C ILE A 220 9.17 -11.45 -12.65
N GLN A 221 8.50 -11.79 -13.76
CA GLN A 221 7.32 -11.08 -14.27
C GLN A 221 6.04 -11.38 -13.49
N ASN A 222 6.08 -12.33 -12.55
CA ASN A 222 4.90 -12.91 -11.89
C ASN A 222 3.90 -13.52 -12.91
N ASP A 223 4.40 -14.06 -14.02
CA ASP A 223 3.57 -14.78 -14.98
C ASP A 223 3.51 -16.26 -14.57
N PHE A 224 2.33 -16.70 -14.14
CA PHE A 224 2.06 -18.08 -13.72
C PHE A 224 0.94 -18.71 -14.56
N SER A 225 0.60 -18.11 -15.70
CA SER A 225 -0.51 -18.56 -16.54
C SER A 225 -0.30 -19.97 -17.11
N GLY A 226 0.96 -20.36 -17.34
CA GLY A 226 1.35 -21.70 -17.80
C GLY A 226 1.54 -22.75 -16.71
N VAL A 227 1.34 -22.41 -15.43
CA VAL A 227 1.51 -23.37 -14.32
C VAL A 227 0.34 -24.36 -14.32
N THR A 228 0.63 -25.64 -14.55
CA THR A 228 -0.33 -26.74 -14.58
C THR A 228 -0.25 -27.61 -13.30
N ASN A 229 -0.59 -28.91 -13.40
CA ASN A 229 -0.66 -29.81 -12.26
C ASN A 229 0.73 -30.11 -11.65
N SER A 230 0.70 -30.61 -10.41
CA SER A 230 1.88 -31.05 -9.67
C SER A 230 2.44 -32.37 -10.19
N LYS A 231 3.76 -32.45 -10.35
CA LYS A 231 4.53 -33.67 -10.61
C LYS A 231 5.39 -34.00 -9.40
N LEU A 232 4.82 -34.77 -8.46
CA LEU A 232 5.49 -35.14 -7.20
C LEU A 232 6.48 -36.31 -7.33
N ARG A 233 6.56 -36.95 -8.50
CA ARG A 233 7.54 -38.01 -8.80
C ARG A 233 8.52 -37.53 -9.86
N ASN A 234 9.80 -37.70 -9.61
CA ASN A 234 10.85 -37.25 -10.52
C ASN A 234 12.06 -38.17 -10.38
N GLU A 235 12.37 -38.91 -11.44
CA GLU A 235 13.46 -39.91 -11.47
C GLU A 235 14.81 -39.29 -11.09
N ILE A 236 15.08 -38.06 -11.54
CA ILE A 236 16.31 -37.32 -11.19
C ILE A 236 16.38 -37.03 -9.68
N LEU A 237 15.24 -36.68 -9.07
CA LEU A 237 15.19 -36.43 -7.63
C LEU A 237 15.26 -37.72 -6.82
N ASP A 238 14.78 -38.83 -7.37
CA ASP A 238 14.88 -40.14 -6.73
C ASP A 238 16.35 -40.61 -6.66
N GLU A 239 17.16 -40.30 -7.67
CA GLU A 239 18.63 -40.47 -7.58
C GLU A 239 19.24 -39.61 -6.46
N TYR A 240 18.79 -38.35 -6.33
CA TYR A 240 19.28 -37.46 -5.28
C TYR A 240 19.06 -38.01 -3.88
N ALA A 241 18.01 -38.80 -3.65
CA ALA A 241 17.74 -39.43 -2.35
C ALA A 241 18.93 -40.26 -1.85
N THR A 242 19.61 -40.95 -2.76
CA THR A 242 20.73 -41.85 -2.44
C THR A 242 22.11 -41.19 -2.43
N LEU A 243 22.20 -39.94 -2.89
CA LEU A 243 23.47 -39.23 -2.96
C LEU A 243 23.92 -38.71 -1.60
N GLU A 244 25.24 -38.81 -1.38
CA GLU A 244 25.95 -38.08 -0.35
C GLU A 244 25.73 -36.57 -0.48
N CYS A 245 25.82 -35.85 0.64
CA CYS A 245 25.49 -34.42 0.67
C CYS A 245 26.32 -33.58 -0.31
N SER A 246 27.63 -33.82 -0.43
CA SER A 246 28.48 -33.08 -1.37
C SER A 246 28.09 -33.29 -2.83
N ASP A 247 27.60 -34.48 -3.15
CA ASP A 247 27.31 -34.91 -4.51
C ASP A 247 25.97 -34.37 -4.97
N TYR A 248 24.97 -34.45 -4.08
CA TYR A 248 23.69 -33.79 -4.25
C TYR A 248 23.86 -32.27 -4.44
N LEU A 249 24.60 -31.60 -3.54
CA LEU A 249 24.80 -30.15 -3.62
C LEU A 249 25.48 -29.73 -4.92
N TYR A 250 26.43 -30.53 -5.41
CA TYR A 250 27.12 -30.30 -6.67
C TYR A 250 26.21 -30.45 -7.88
N LEU A 251 25.50 -31.57 -8.00
CA LEU A 251 24.60 -31.83 -9.13
C LEU A 251 23.44 -30.84 -9.16
N SER A 252 22.85 -30.53 -8.00
CA SER A 252 21.79 -29.53 -7.94
C SER A 252 22.27 -28.13 -8.33
N SER A 253 23.48 -27.74 -7.89
CA SER A 253 24.09 -26.47 -8.30
C SER A 253 24.44 -26.42 -9.79
N LYS A 254 24.81 -27.55 -10.40
CA LYS A 254 25.03 -27.66 -11.85
C LYS A 254 23.74 -27.46 -12.63
N ASN A 255 22.67 -28.15 -12.25
CA ASN A 255 21.35 -27.97 -12.85
C ASN A 255 20.85 -26.53 -12.67
N ALA A 256 21.06 -25.94 -11.49
CA ALA A 256 20.74 -24.55 -11.22
C ALA A 256 21.52 -23.56 -12.10
N PHE A 257 22.79 -23.86 -12.40
CA PHE A 257 23.63 -23.04 -13.26
C PHE A 257 23.24 -23.16 -14.74
N VAL A 258 22.91 -24.36 -15.21
CA VAL A 258 22.40 -24.58 -16.57
C VAL A 258 21.09 -23.82 -16.79
N HIS A 259 20.19 -23.89 -15.81
CA HIS A 259 18.90 -23.20 -15.87
C HIS A 259 19.02 -21.67 -15.73
N ASN A 260 19.98 -21.20 -14.93
CA ASN A 260 20.29 -19.79 -14.79
C ASN A 260 21.80 -19.57 -14.59
N SER A 261 22.47 -19.11 -15.64
CA SER A 261 23.92 -18.87 -15.70
C SER A 261 24.42 -17.83 -14.69
N LYS A 262 23.54 -17.16 -13.95
CA LYS A 262 23.92 -16.22 -12.87
C LYS A 262 24.17 -16.91 -11.53
N ASN A 263 23.85 -18.20 -11.38
CA ASN A 263 23.99 -18.99 -10.13
C ASN A 263 25.43 -19.38 -9.77
N HIS A 264 26.38 -18.50 -10.05
CA HIS A 264 27.79 -18.73 -9.77
C HIS A 264 28.09 -18.91 -8.28
N ARG A 265 27.32 -18.29 -7.38
CA ARG A 265 27.53 -18.41 -5.93
C ARG A 265 27.38 -19.85 -5.45
N GLN A 266 26.30 -20.51 -5.87
CA GLN A 266 25.98 -21.90 -5.49
C GLN A 266 27.02 -22.85 -6.07
N LEU A 267 27.31 -22.70 -7.36
CA LEU A 267 28.33 -23.48 -8.03
C LEU A 267 29.69 -23.35 -7.33
N ALA A 268 30.11 -22.13 -6.97
CA ALA A 268 31.35 -21.90 -6.25
C ALA A 268 31.44 -22.69 -4.93
N VAL A 269 30.38 -22.65 -4.13
CA VAL A 269 30.31 -23.38 -2.85
C VAL A 269 30.30 -24.88 -3.07
N SER A 270 29.42 -25.38 -3.94
CA SER A 270 29.27 -26.82 -4.13
C SER A 270 30.51 -27.45 -4.76
N SER A 271 31.19 -26.75 -5.68
CA SER A 271 32.43 -27.25 -6.29
C SER A 271 33.57 -27.28 -5.27
N LEU A 272 33.64 -26.31 -4.36
CA LEU A 272 34.60 -26.33 -3.25
C LEU A 272 34.35 -27.54 -2.34
N GLU A 273 33.10 -27.74 -1.91
CA GLU A 273 32.72 -28.86 -1.05
C GLU A 273 32.92 -30.22 -1.75
N LYS A 274 32.60 -30.33 -3.04
CA LYS A 274 32.87 -31.54 -3.83
C LYS A 274 34.37 -31.85 -3.93
N GLY A 275 35.21 -30.83 -4.12
CA GLY A 275 36.65 -30.97 -4.12
C GLY A 275 37.21 -31.44 -2.78
N LYS A 276 36.70 -30.88 -1.67
CA LYS A 276 37.10 -31.25 -0.30
C LYS A 276 36.74 -32.69 0.05
N ASN A 277 35.52 -33.11 -0.25
CA ASN A 277 35.00 -34.44 0.09
C ASN A 277 35.41 -35.53 -0.90
N LEU A 278 36.07 -35.18 -2.01
CA LEU A 278 36.79 -36.17 -2.78
C LEU A 278 37.91 -36.73 -1.88
N VAL A 279 37.82 -38.02 -1.57
CA VAL A 279 38.81 -38.85 -0.86
C VAL A 279 39.10 -40.10 -1.71
N PHE A 280 40.36 -40.52 -1.84
CA PHE A 280 40.74 -41.71 -2.60
C PHE A 280 41.02 -42.88 -1.67
N ASP A 281 40.90 -44.11 -2.18
CA ASP A 281 41.27 -45.31 -1.46
C ASP A 281 42.80 -45.34 -1.26
N VAL A 282 43.24 -45.61 -0.03
CA VAL A 282 44.66 -45.78 0.33
C VAL A 282 45.33 -46.87 -0.53
N LYS A 283 44.56 -47.86 -0.99
CA LYS A 283 45.00 -48.96 -1.86
C LYS A 283 45.04 -48.61 -3.36
N ALA A 284 44.62 -47.41 -3.76
CA ALA A 284 44.59 -47.00 -5.16
C ALA A 284 45.99 -46.99 -5.80
N THR A 285 46.05 -47.33 -7.09
CA THR A 285 47.26 -47.24 -7.92
C THR A 285 47.69 -45.79 -8.10
N GLN A 286 48.97 -45.54 -8.44
CA GLN A 286 49.45 -44.18 -8.69
C GLN A 286 48.66 -43.47 -9.80
N LYS A 287 48.27 -44.20 -10.85
CA LYS A 287 47.44 -43.68 -11.95
C LYS A 287 46.06 -43.22 -11.46
N GLU A 288 45.44 -43.97 -10.56
CA GLU A 288 44.15 -43.61 -9.97
C GLU A 288 44.28 -42.41 -9.02
N LYS A 289 45.36 -42.33 -8.25
CA LYS A 289 45.68 -41.16 -7.42
C LYS A 289 45.86 -39.90 -8.27
N ASP A 290 46.58 -40.00 -9.39
CA ASP A 290 46.78 -38.88 -10.30
C ASP A 290 45.47 -38.40 -10.93
N LEU A 291 44.61 -39.33 -11.39
CA LEU A 291 43.27 -39.02 -11.91
C LEU A 291 42.40 -38.35 -10.85
N PHE A 292 42.48 -38.82 -9.61
CA PHE A 292 41.76 -38.23 -8.49
C PHE A 292 42.20 -36.79 -8.23
N PHE A 293 43.51 -36.51 -8.21
CA PHE A 293 44.01 -35.15 -8.04
C PHE A 293 43.61 -34.25 -9.20
N GLN A 294 43.59 -34.75 -10.43
CA GLN A 294 43.08 -34.00 -11.58
C GLN A 294 41.61 -33.63 -11.39
N LYS A 295 40.76 -34.58 -10.97
CA LYS A 295 39.34 -34.29 -10.65
C LYS A 295 39.20 -33.25 -9.54
N LYS A 296 39.97 -33.37 -8.46
CA LYS A 296 39.99 -32.41 -7.35
C LYS A 296 40.38 -31.00 -7.82
N GLN A 297 41.41 -30.90 -8.68
CA GLN A 297 41.82 -29.64 -9.30
C GLN A 297 40.72 -29.02 -10.16
N ILE A 298 40.01 -29.82 -10.97
CA ILE A 298 38.88 -29.35 -11.79
C ILE A 298 37.81 -28.70 -10.90
N TYR A 299 37.42 -29.35 -9.80
CA TYR A 299 36.43 -28.79 -8.87
C TYR A 299 36.90 -27.49 -8.21
N TYR A 300 38.17 -27.41 -7.83
CA TYR A 300 38.74 -26.20 -7.25
C TYR A 300 38.88 -25.05 -8.26
N HIS A 301 39.28 -25.32 -9.49
CA HIS A 301 39.28 -24.31 -10.56
C HIS A 301 37.87 -23.81 -10.88
N GLU A 302 36.88 -24.71 -10.89
CA GLU A 302 35.47 -24.33 -11.05
C GLU A 302 34.96 -23.48 -9.89
N ALA A 303 35.35 -23.82 -8.65
CA ALA A 303 35.00 -23.05 -7.47
C ALA A 303 35.53 -21.61 -7.53
N SER A 304 36.82 -21.46 -7.84
CA SER A 304 37.50 -20.16 -7.92
C SER A 304 37.02 -19.30 -9.11
N SER A 305 36.84 -19.90 -10.29
CA SER A 305 36.31 -19.20 -11.47
C SER A 305 34.87 -18.76 -11.25
N SER A 306 34.02 -19.61 -10.66
CA SER A 306 32.65 -19.25 -10.30
C SER A 306 32.60 -18.15 -9.23
N ALA A 307 33.45 -18.21 -8.21
CA ALA A 307 33.55 -17.13 -7.21
C ALA A 307 33.93 -15.78 -7.85
N SER A 308 34.85 -15.80 -8.83
CA SER A 308 35.26 -14.60 -9.57
C SER A 308 34.12 -14.02 -10.42
N SER A 309 33.38 -14.88 -11.14
CA SER A 309 32.19 -14.45 -11.89
C SER A 309 31.08 -13.91 -10.97
N TYR A 310 30.86 -14.54 -9.80
CA TYR A 310 29.90 -14.06 -8.82
C TYR A 310 30.30 -12.68 -8.26
N SER A 311 31.58 -12.45 -7.94
CA SER A 311 32.08 -11.14 -7.48
C SER A 311 31.84 -10.02 -8.50
N SER A 312 32.03 -10.33 -9.79
CA SER A 312 31.71 -9.42 -10.90
C SER A 312 30.20 -9.11 -10.96
N ASN A 313 29.35 -10.13 -10.85
CA ASN A 313 27.89 -9.97 -10.81
C ASN A 313 27.45 -9.13 -9.62
N VAL A 314 27.98 -9.37 -8.42
CA VAL A 314 27.69 -8.60 -7.21
C VAL A 314 27.98 -7.11 -7.42
N SER A 315 29.12 -6.79 -8.05
CA SER A 315 29.50 -5.40 -8.38
C SER A 315 28.50 -4.77 -9.35
N LEU A 316 28.17 -5.47 -10.43
CA LEU A 316 27.23 -5.02 -11.45
C LEU A 316 25.85 -4.75 -10.83
N TYR A 317 25.25 -5.75 -10.17
CA TYR A 317 23.89 -5.62 -9.64
C TYR A 317 23.80 -4.63 -8.47
N SER A 318 24.86 -4.48 -7.67
CA SER A 318 24.91 -3.43 -6.64
C SER A 318 24.90 -2.03 -7.26
N LYS A 319 25.55 -1.84 -8.43
CA LYS A 319 25.46 -0.58 -9.18
C LYS A 319 24.05 -0.35 -9.71
N VAL A 320 23.47 -1.34 -10.39
CA VAL A 320 22.11 -1.21 -10.97
C VAL A 320 21.08 -0.95 -9.86
N GLU A 321 21.17 -1.61 -8.70
CA GLU A 321 20.24 -1.39 -7.58
C GLU A 321 20.36 0.02 -6.99
N LYS A 322 21.57 0.58 -6.88
CA LYS A 322 21.78 1.97 -6.46
C LYS A 322 21.13 2.95 -7.45
N GLU A 323 21.28 2.72 -8.76
CA GLU A 323 20.66 3.55 -9.80
C GLU A 323 19.13 3.45 -9.78
N ALA A 324 18.60 2.23 -9.66
CA ALA A 324 17.17 2.01 -9.55
C ALA A 324 16.58 2.63 -8.28
N LEU A 325 17.32 2.66 -7.16
CA LEU A 325 16.91 3.36 -5.94
C LEU A 325 16.77 4.85 -6.18
N VAL A 326 17.69 5.46 -6.92
CA VAL A 326 17.63 6.88 -7.26
C VAL A 326 16.40 7.19 -8.12
N LEU A 327 16.13 6.36 -9.13
CA LEU A 327 14.94 6.50 -9.97
C LEU A 327 13.65 6.30 -9.16
N TRP A 328 13.61 5.29 -8.29
CA TRP A 328 12.49 5.02 -7.42
C TRP A 328 12.22 6.19 -6.47
N ILE A 329 13.25 6.77 -5.84
CA ILE A 329 13.12 7.95 -4.97
C ILE A 329 12.65 9.16 -5.76
N ARG A 330 13.08 9.32 -7.02
CA ARG A 330 12.61 10.41 -7.88
C ARG A 330 11.12 10.28 -8.13
N HIS A 331 10.66 9.10 -8.52
CA HIS A 331 9.25 8.85 -8.88
C HIS A 331 8.32 8.84 -7.67
N ASN A 332 8.70 8.19 -6.57
CA ASN A 332 7.83 7.93 -5.42
C ASN A 332 8.01 8.92 -4.27
N ILE A 333 9.08 9.71 -4.25
CA ILE A 333 9.25 10.73 -3.19
C ILE A 333 9.33 12.12 -3.82
N SER A 334 10.32 12.35 -4.68
CA SER A 334 10.64 13.71 -5.12
C SER A 334 9.56 14.31 -6.02
N GLY A 335 8.98 13.53 -6.95
CA GLY A 335 7.91 13.98 -7.84
C GLY A 335 6.63 14.38 -7.09
N PRO A 336 6.01 13.46 -6.33
CA PRO A 336 4.80 13.75 -5.56
C PRO A 336 4.97 14.89 -4.57
N ILE A 337 6.08 14.91 -3.83
CA ILE A 337 6.37 15.99 -2.88
C ILE A 337 6.57 17.32 -3.61
N ALA A 338 7.28 17.36 -4.73
CA ALA A 338 7.45 18.59 -5.51
C ALA A 338 6.11 19.08 -6.10
N LYS A 339 5.24 18.18 -6.55
CA LYS A 339 3.89 18.53 -7.01
C LYS A 339 3.12 19.21 -5.88
N ARG A 340 3.10 18.61 -4.69
CA ARG A 340 2.42 19.18 -3.52
C ARG A 340 3.03 20.51 -3.08
N THR A 341 4.35 20.64 -3.08
CA THR A 341 5.02 21.91 -2.80
C THR A 341 4.56 23.02 -3.75
N LYS A 342 4.51 22.75 -5.06
CA LYS A 342 4.02 23.71 -6.06
C LYS A 342 2.56 24.09 -5.83
N TYR A 343 1.73 23.13 -5.42
CA TYR A 343 0.34 23.41 -5.05
C TYR A 343 0.29 24.37 -3.84
N ILE A 344 1.01 24.05 -2.77
CA ILE A 344 1.06 24.88 -1.56
C ILE A 344 1.56 26.28 -1.91
N ASP A 345 2.67 26.42 -2.62
CA ASP A 345 3.22 27.75 -2.95
C ASP A 345 2.29 28.59 -3.83
N ARG A 346 1.40 27.94 -4.61
CA ARG A 346 0.38 28.64 -5.43
C ARG A 346 -0.84 29.08 -4.62
N PHE A 347 -1.24 28.31 -3.61
CA PHE A 347 -2.51 28.49 -2.89
C PHE A 347 -2.36 28.97 -1.45
N SER A 348 -1.16 28.95 -0.89
CA SER A 348 -0.89 29.51 0.44
C SER A 348 -0.90 31.03 0.40
N PHE A 349 -1.48 31.63 1.44
CA PHE A 349 -1.53 33.07 1.65
C PHE A 349 -0.51 33.50 2.71
N ASP A 350 0.16 34.61 2.45
CA ASP A 350 0.92 35.32 3.46
C ASP A 350 -0.01 36.24 4.29
N LYS A 351 0.56 36.84 5.34
CA LYS A 351 -0.15 37.76 6.22
C LYS A 351 -0.73 38.97 5.46
N HIS A 352 -0.07 39.42 4.39
CA HIS A 352 -0.54 40.56 3.61
C HIS A 352 -1.82 40.22 2.84
N ASN A 353 -1.89 39.04 2.25
CA ASN A 353 -3.10 38.58 1.55
C ASN A 353 -4.29 38.39 2.49
N ILE A 354 -4.06 37.92 3.72
CA ILE A 354 -5.12 37.80 4.74
C ILE A 354 -5.69 39.18 5.08
N VAL A 355 -4.83 40.16 5.38
CA VAL A 355 -5.25 41.55 5.66
C VAL A 355 -6.03 42.15 4.48
N LYS A 356 -5.62 41.86 3.24
CA LYS A 356 -6.35 42.31 2.04
C LYS A 356 -7.76 41.74 1.98
N LYS A 357 -7.98 40.49 2.43
CA LYS A 357 -9.29 39.84 2.47
C LYS A 357 -10.18 40.42 3.56
N GLU A 358 -9.63 40.64 4.75
CA GLU A 358 -10.32 41.32 5.85
C GLU A 358 -10.76 42.74 5.44
N LEU A 359 -9.90 43.47 4.72
CA LEU A 359 -10.26 44.80 4.19
C LEU A 359 -11.38 44.74 3.15
N GLN A 360 -11.38 43.72 2.27
CA GLN A 360 -12.45 43.50 1.30
C GLN A 360 -13.79 43.27 1.99
N GLU A 361 -13.78 42.46 3.04
CA GLU A 361 -14.96 42.16 3.86
C GLU A 361 -15.52 43.42 4.53
N LYS A 362 -14.66 44.18 5.21
CA LYS A 362 -15.04 45.45 5.85
C LYS A 362 -15.59 46.48 4.86
N ASN A 363 -15.02 46.56 3.66
CA ASN A 363 -15.52 47.43 2.61
C ASN A 363 -16.92 47.00 2.13
N LEU A 364 -17.16 45.69 1.99
CA LEU A 364 -18.46 45.17 1.59
C LEU A 364 -19.52 45.43 2.66
N GLU A 365 -19.17 45.24 3.93
CA GLU A 365 -20.02 45.56 5.09
C GLU A 365 -20.45 47.04 5.09
N ASN A 366 -19.48 47.95 4.91
CA ASN A 366 -19.73 49.39 4.81
C ASN A 366 -20.65 49.73 3.63
N ASN A 367 -20.42 49.12 2.47
CA ASN A 367 -21.26 49.31 1.27
C ASN A 367 -22.70 48.83 1.48
N LEU A 368 -22.86 47.68 2.16
CA LEU A 368 -24.16 47.15 2.53
C LEU A 368 -24.90 48.11 3.48
N LYS A 369 -24.22 48.61 4.51
CA LYS A 369 -24.76 49.60 5.46
C LYS A 369 -25.20 50.88 4.77
N HIS A 370 -24.34 51.43 3.91
CA HIS A 370 -24.67 52.63 3.14
C HIS A 370 -25.86 52.41 2.19
N PHE A 371 -25.96 51.24 1.55
CA PHE A 371 -27.09 50.93 0.67
C PHE A 371 -28.40 50.80 1.44
N LYS A 372 -28.40 50.15 2.61
CA LYS A 372 -29.56 50.08 3.51
C LYS A 372 -30.06 51.48 3.89
N ASP A 373 -29.15 52.37 4.28
CA ASP A 373 -29.47 53.78 4.59
C ASP A 373 -30.01 54.55 3.37
N LYS A 374 -29.47 54.31 2.18
CA LYS A 374 -29.97 54.93 0.94
C LYS A 374 -31.39 54.47 0.60
N VAL A 375 -31.70 53.19 0.81
CA VAL A 375 -33.04 52.63 0.55
C VAL A 375 -34.04 53.11 1.61
N SER A 376 -33.66 53.19 2.89
CA SER A 376 -34.56 53.68 3.95
C SER A 376 -34.98 55.14 3.77
N LYS A 377 -34.14 55.96 3.13
CA LYS A 377 -34.42 57.37 2.80
C LYS A 377 -35.27 57.56 1.54
N LYS A 378 -35.60 56.50 0.79
CA LYS A 378 -36.44 56.63 -0.41
C LYS A 378 -37.88 56.93 -0.05
N ASN A 379 -38.43 57.97 -0.65
CA ASN A 379 -39.83 58.36 -0.48
C ASN A 379 -40.70 57.70 -1.56
N TYR A 380 -41.71 56.96 -1.13
CA TYR A 380 -42.70 56.28 -1.98
C TYR A 380 -44.07 56.93 -1.75
N ALA A 381 -44.20 58.22 -2.09
CA ALA A 381 -45.41 58.99 -1.80
C ALA A 381 -46.58 58.61 -2.73
N SER A 382 -47.77 58.45 -2.17
CA SER A 382 -49.01 58.27 -2.93
C SER A 382 -49.40 59.53 -3.72
N LEU A 383 -50.17 59.33 -4.79
CA LEU A 383 -50.67 60.42 -5.62
C LEU A 383 -51.59 61.36 -4.81
N LYS A 384 -51.28 62.66 -4.87
CA LYS A 384 -52.12 63.75 -4.33
C LYS A 384 -53.13 64.20 -5.38
N LYS A 385 -54.31 64.66 -4.95
CA LYS A 385 -55.33 65.19 -5.86
C LYS A 385 -54.75 66.32 -6.72
N PRO A 386 -54.88 66.27 -8.06
CA PRO A 386 -54.38 67.30 -8.95
C PRO A 386 -55.00 68.66 -8.61
N ARG A 387 -54.17 69.71 -8.59
CA ARG A 387 -54.59 71.08 -8.22
C ARG A 387 -55.26 71.85 -9.38
N ARG A 388 -55.23 71.34 -10.61
CA ARG A 388 -55.85 71.94 -11.80
C ARG A 388 -56.56 70.86 -12.62
N LYS A 389 -57.74 71.19 -13.19
CA LYS A 389 -58.35 70.41 -14.28
C LYS A 389 -57.48 70.61 -15.52
N SER A 390 -56.93 69.53 -16.06
CA SER A 390 -56.02 69.55 -17.20
C SER A 390 -56.69 68.77 -18.33
N GLU A 391 -57.54 69.44 -19.10
CA GLU A 391 -58.02 68.88 -20.38
C GLU A 391 -56.98 69.06 -21.50
N GLN A 392 -55.88 69.80 -21.27
CA GLN A 392 -54.90 70.17 -22.31
C GLN A 392 -53.43 70.26 -21.83
N ASP A 393 -52.98 69.48 -20.83
CA ASP A 393 -51.53 69.40 -20.53
C ASP A 393 -50.82 68.55 -21.62
N PRO A 394 -49.94 69.15 -22.45
CA PRO A 394 -49.27 68.44 -23.54
C PRO A 394 -48.43 67.24 -23.07
N LEU A 395 -48.05 67.24 -21.78
CA LEU A 395 -47.24 66.17 -21.18
C LEU A 395 -48.01 64.84 -21.02
N TYR A 396 -49.35 64.88 -20.93
CA TYR A 396 -50.17 63.72 -20.57
C TYR A 396 -51.26 63.37 -21.59
N PHE A 397 -51.44 64.18 -22.64
CA PHE A 397 -52.46 64.01 -23.70
C PHE A 397 -52.33 62.72 -24.53
N LYS A 398 -51.18 62.03 -24.46
CA LYS A 398 -50.88 60.81 -25.24
C LYS A 398 -50.77 59.53 -24.41
N VAL A 399 -51.13 59.56 -23.12
CA VAL A 399 -51.06 58.38 -22.26
C VAL A 399 -52.27 57.48 -22.52
N ASN A 400 -52.05 56.24 -22.95
CA ASN A 400 -53.11 55.27 -23.19
C ASN A 400 -52.95 53.99 -22.34
N LEU A 401 -54.01 53.19 -22.22
CA LEU A 401 -54.01 51.91 -21.51
C LEU A 401 -53.11 50.86 -22.19
N GLN A 402 -52.97 50.91 -23.52
CA GLN A 402 -52.13 50.00 -24.30
C GLN A 402 -50.64 50.06 -23.88
N GLN A 403 -50.12 51.25 -23.61
CA GLN A 403 -48.75 51.44 -23.10
C GLN A 403 -48.53 50.78 -21.73
N ILE A 404 -49.59 50.66 -20.92
CA ILE A 404 -49.54 49.97 -19.62
C ILE A 404 -49.52 48.46 -19.83
N GLU A 405 -50.34 47.93 -20.75
CA GLU A 405 -50.34 46.51 -21.11
C GLU A 405 -48.99 46.06 -21.68
N GLU A 406 -48.38 46.89 -22.55
CA GLU A 406 -47.03 46.66 -23.08
C GLU A 406 -45.98 46.64 -21.97
N ALA A 407 -46.03 47.60 -21.04
CA ALA A 407 -45.14 47.64 -19.88
C ALA A 407 -45.34 46.43 -18.96
N ASP A 408 -46.58 45.97 -18.77
CA ASP A 408 -46.90 44.80 -17.95
C ASP A 408 -46.36 43.50 -18.53
N SER A 409 -46.49 43.30 -19.84
CA SER A 409 -45.91 42.15 -20.53
C SER A 409 -44.39 42.10 -20.34
N ILE A 410 -43.69 43.23 -20.51
CA ILE A 410 -42.24 43.33 -20.31
C ILE A 410 -41.86 43.09 -18.84
N ILE A 411 -42.61 43.66 -17.89
CA ILE A 411 -42.36 43.47 -16.45
C ILE A 411 -42.48 41.99 -16.08
N GLN A 412 -43.54 41.31 -16.51
CA GLN A 412 -43.73 39.88 -16.25
C GLN A 412 -42.60 39.02 -16.82
N GLU A 413 -42.16 39.31 -18.05
CA GLU A 413 -41.03 38.61 -18.68
C GLU A 413 -39.73 38.81 -17.88
N LEU A 414 -39.46 40.04 -17.44
CA LEU A 414 -38.29 40.39 -16.63
C LEU A 414 -38.33 39.73 -15.25
N GLU A 415 -39.49 39.70 -14.60
CA GLU A 415 -39.67 39.05 -13.30
C GLU A 415 -39.39 37.55 -13.39
N LEU A 416 -39.90 36.87 -14.43
CA LEU A 416 -39.63 35.46 -14.69
C LEU A 416 -38.13 35.21 -14.93
N LYS A 417 -37.48 36.03 -15.77
CA LYS A 417 -36.04 35.96 -16.02
C LYS A 417 -35.23 36.16 -14.74
N ILE A 418 -35.56 37.15 -13.93
CA ILE A 418 -34.90 37.44 -12.65
C ILE A 418 -35.07 36.26 -11.68
N ALA A 419 -36.27 35.68 -11.58
CA ALA A 419 -36.54 34.52 -10.73
C ALA A 419 -35.69 33.31 -11.15
N ASN A 420 -35.59 33.03 -12.45
CA ASN A 420 -34.75 31.96 -12.98
C ASN A 420 -33.25 32.20 -12.68
N LEU A 421 -32.75 33.41 -12.98
CA LEU A 421 -31.36 33.78 -12.72
C LEU A 421 -31.01 33.69 -11.23
N LYS A 422 -31.93 34.07 -10.32
CA LYS A 422 -31.78 33.90 -8.87
C LYS A 422 -31.68 32.43 -8.48
N SER A 423 -32.54 31.58 -9.04
CA SER A 423 -32.52 30.13 -8.81
C SER A 423 -31.19 29.51 -9.26
N ILE A 424 -30.72 29.85 -10.46
CA ILE A 424 -29.42 29.42 -10.99
C ILE A 424 -28.28 29.89 -10.07
N ASN A 425 -28.31 31.15 -9.62
CA ASN A 425 -27.28 31.70 -8.73
C ASN A 425 -27.18 30.91 -7.43
N LYS A 426 -28.33 30.60 -6.81
CA LYS A 426 -28.41 29.79 -5.59
C LYS A 426 -27.81 28.40 -5.80
N ILE A 427 -28.21 27.71 -6.86
CA ILE A 427 -27.68 26.38 -7.21
C ILE A 427 -26.15 26.41 -7.38
N LEU A 428 -25.62 27.43 -8.07
CA LEU A 428 -24.18 27.57 -8.28
C LEU A 428 -23.43 27.87 -6.97
N ILE A 429 -23.98 28.71 -6.09
CA ILE A 429 -23.40 28.99 -4.77
C ILE A 429 -23.36 27.71 -3.92
N ASP A 430 -24.46 26.96 -3.88
CA ASP A 430 -24.55 25.71 -3.11
C ASP A 430 -23.54 24.68 -3.63
N LYS A 431 -23.45 24.49 -4.95
CA LYS A 431 -22.44 23.62 -5.58
C LYS A 431 -21.02 24.07 -5.26
N LYS A 432 -20.73 25.37 -5.31
CA LYS A 432 -19.41 25.90 -4.95
C LYS A 432 -19.08 25.60 -3.50
N ARG A 433 -20.04 25.81 -2.60
CA ARG A 433 -19.89 25.56 -1.16
C ARG A 433 -19.57 24.09 -0.90
N GLU A 434 -20.32 23.18 -1.51
CA GLU A 434 -20.07 21.74 -1.42
C GLU A 434 -18.64 21.38 -1.89
N GLN A 435 -18.22 21.87 -3.05
CA GLN A 435 -16.88 21.59 -3.57
C GLN A 435 -15.76 22.12 -2.68
N ILE A 436 -15.95 23.29 -2.07
CA ILE A 436 -15.00 23.85 -1.10
C ILE A 436 -14.90 22.95 0.14
N LEU A 437 -16.03 22.45 0.66
CA LEU A 437 -16.05 21.53 1.80
C LEU A 437 -15.37 20.20 1.48
N VAL A 438 -15.60 19.63 0.30
CA VAL A 438 -14.91 18.41 -0.15
C VAL A 438 -13.41 18.67 -0.28
N LYS A 439 -13.01 19.79 -0.90
CA LYS A 439 -11.60 20.17 -1.02
C LYS A 439 -10.93 20.32 0.35
N LYS A 440 -11.62 20.93 1.32
CA LYS A 440 -11.16 21.04 2.72
C LYS A 440 -10.92 19.66 3.34
N SER A 441 -11.88 18.73 3.22
CA SER A 441 -11.71 17.34 3.70
C SER A 441 -10.51 16.63 3.06
N LEU A 442 -10.30 16.81 1.76
CA LEU A 442 -9.15 16.25 1.05
C LEU A 442 -7.83 16.86 1.50
N ASN A 443 -7.77 18.16 1.81
CA ASN A 443 -6.58 18.80 2.37
C ASN A 443 -6.21 18.20 3.75
N TYR A 444 -7.17 17.94 4.64
CA TYR A 444 -6.88 17.24 5.90
C TYR A 444 -6.36 15.82 5.66
N SER A 445 -7.02 15.08 4.76
CA SER A 445 -6.58 13.73 4.38
C SER A 445 -5.14 13.74 3.86
N GLN A 446 -4.80 14.74 3.04
CA GLN A 446 -3.45 14.92 2.51
C GLN A 446 -2.42 15.11 3.61
N THR A 447 -2.74 15.88 4.65
CA THR A 447 -1.86 16.06 5.80
C THR A 447 -1.61 14.75 6.54
N SER A 448 -2.66 13.97 6.78
CA SER A 448 -2.53 12.64 7.38
C SER A 448 -1.65 11.72 6.55
N TYR A 449 -1.85 11.68 5.22
CA TYR A 449 -1.02 10.87 4.33
C TYR A 449 0.45 11.32 4.30
N LEU A 450 0.72 12.62 4.32
CA LEU A 450 2.07 13.17 4.43
C LEU A 450 2.73 12.83 5.77
N GLN A 451 1.98 12.89 6.88
CA GLN A 451 2.47 12.51 8.21
C GLN A 451 2.85 11.02 8.27
N GLN A 452 1.97 10.14 7.79
CA GLN A 452 2.26 8.71 7.69
C GLN A 452 3.47 8.44 6.80
N PHE A 453 3.57 9.13 5.66
CA PHE A 453 4.71 8.97 4.76
C PHE A 453 6.03 9.40 5.41
N LYS A 454 6.03 10.52 6.16
CA LYS A 454 7.16 10.97 6.96
C LYS A 454 7.62 9.88 7.94
N LEU A 455 6.69 9.29 8.70
CA LEU A 455 6.98 8.24 9.67
C LEU A 455 7.56 6.98 9.01
N LEU A 456 6.91 6.53 7.92
CA LEU A 456 7.36 5.36 7.17
C LEU A 456 8.78 5.53 6.61
N LEU A 457 9.17 6.75 6.20
CA LEU A 457 10.54 7.01 5.74
C LEU A 457 11.60 6.89 6.85
N GLN A 458 11.20 6.93 8.13
CA GLN A 458 12.09 6.82 9.28
C GLN A 458 12.23 5.38 9.80
N VAL A 459 11.26 4.52 9.48
CA VAL A 459 11.23 3.11 9.86
C VAL A 459 11.74 2.25 8.70
N ASP A 460 12.32 1.07 8.99
CA ASP A 460 12.78 0.15 7.94
C ASP A 460 11.60 -0.64 7.33
N VAL A 461 10.78 0.06 6.56
CA VAL A 461 9.68 -0.55 5.79
C VAL A 461 10.09 -0.82 4.35
N THR A 462 9.26 -1.62 3.66
CA THR A 462 9.49 -1.99 2.26
C THR A 462 9.27 -0.78 1.34
N LEU A 463 9.95 -0.76 0.19
CA LEU A 463 9.70 0.27 -0.82
C LEU A 463 8.30 0.18 -1.43
N GLN A 464 7.69 -1.01 -1.43
CA GLN A 464 6.32 -1.17 -1.90
C GLN A 464 5.31 -0.46 -0.97
N VAL A 465 5.50 -0.56 0.35
CA VAL A 465 4.68 0.15 1.35
C VAL A 465 4.83 1.67 1.17
N LEU A 466 6.07 2.16 1.02
CA LEU A 466 6.32 3.59 0.75
C LEU A 466 5.71 4.04 -0.58
N GLY A 467 5.81 3.22 -1.64
CA GLY A 467 5.23 3.49 -2.95
C GLY A 467 3.70 3.57 -2.88
N HIS A 468 3.07 2.67 -2.14
CA HIS A 468 1.63 2.71 -1.90
C HIS A 468 1.23 4.02 -1.21
N GLN A 469 1.90 4.39 -0.12
CA GLN A 469 1.62 5.64 0.58
C GLN A 469 1.78 6.87 -0.32
N SER A 470 2.84 6.90 -1.13
CA SER A 470 3.07 7.96 -2.12
C SER A 470 1.97 8.03 -3.19
N SER A 471 1.43 6.88 -3.60
CA SER A 471 0.31 6.84 -4.53
C SER A 471 -0.96 7.46 -3.93
N GLN A 472 -1.20 7.30 -2.63
CA GLN A 472 -2.34 7.93 -1.94
C GLN A 472 -2.21 9.45 -1.94
N ILE A 473 -1.02 9.97 -1.60
CA ILE A 473 -0.67 11.40 -1.70
C ILE A 473 -0.97 11.94 -3.11
N THR A 474 -0.59 11.18 -4.14
CA THR A 474 -0.77 11.59 -5.55
C THR A 474 -2.24 11.56 -5.98
N ARG A 475 -3.02 10.56 -5.54
CA ARG A 475 -4.45 10.43 -5.86
C ARG A 475 -5.28 11.57 -5.25
N VAL A 476 -4.99 11.92 -3.99
CA VAL A 476 -5.65 13.04 -3.33
C VAL A 476 -5.29 14.35 -4.03
N ASP A 477 -4.01 14.57 -4.39
CA ASP A 477 -3.61 15.75 -5.17
C ASP A 477 -4.34 15.85 -6.52
N ASN A 478 -4.50 14.74 -7.25
CA ASN A 478 -5.26 14.73 -8.49
C ASN A 478 -6.74 15.09 -8.28
N SER A 479 -7.34 14.63 -7.17
CA SER A 479 -8.72 14.94 -6.83
C SER A 479 -8.88 16.43 -6.48
N ILE A 480 -7.93 16.99 -5.73
CA ILE A 480 -7.89 18.42 -5.43
C ILE A 480 -7.74 19.25 -6.72
N ASP A 481 -6.88 18.85 -7.65
CA ASP A 481 -6.69 19.56 -8.94
C ASP A 481 -8.00 19.62 -9.76
N VAL A 482 -8.82 18.56 -9.75
CA VAL A 482 -10.13 18.52 -10.40
C VAL A 482 -11.10 19.50 -9.73
N LEU A 483 -11.18 19.49 -8.41
CA LEU A 483 -12.05 20.39 -7.65
C LEU A 483 -11.66 21.86 -7.88
N VAL A 484 -10.37 22.18 -7.89
CA VAL A 484 -9.90 23.55 -8.17
C VAL A 484 -10.34 24.02 -9.55
N LYS A 485 -10.30 23.16 -10.58
CA LYS A 485 -10.80 23.51 -11.92
C LYS A 485 -12.31 23.69 -11.94
N SER A 486 -13.05 22.84 -11.22
CA SER A 486 -14.51 22.92 -11.15
C SER A 486 -14.97 24.20 -10.43
N ILE A 487 -14.37 24.52 -9.28
CA ILE A 487 -14.63 25.78 -8.55
C ILE A 487 -14.37 26.99 -9.44
N LYS A 488 -13.28 27.00 -10.20
CA LYS A 488 -12.97 28.08 -11.17
C LYS A 488 -14.01 28.20 -12.29
N SER A 489 -14.62 27.10 -12.72
CA SER A 489 -15.70 27.14 -13.70
C SER A 489 -16.96 27.75 -13.09
N ILE A 490 -17.35 27.27 -11.90
CA ILE A 490 -18.51 27.80 -11.17
C ILE A 490 -18.35 29.29 -10.88
N ASP A 491 -17.15 29.75 -10.53
CA ASP A 491 -16.86 31.17 -10.32
C ASP A 491 -17.11 32.01 -11.59
N LYS A 492 -16.75 31.50 -12.78
CA LYS A 492 -17.04 32.19 -14.05
C LYS A 492 -18.53 32.26 -14.32
N ASP A 493 -19.24 31.15 -14.10
CA ASP A 493 -20.69 31.06 -14.32
C ASP A 493 -21.44 31.99 -13.36
N LEU A 494 -21.01 32.06 -12.08
CA LEU A 494 -21.54 33.00 -11.09
C LEU A 494 -21.35 34.45 -11.52
N VAL A 495 -20.16 34.82 -12.02
CA VAL A 495 -19.90 36.19 -12.49
C VAL A 495 -20.81 36.54 -13.68
N SER A 496 -20.93 35.63 -14.66
CA SER A 496 -21.79 35.84 -15.83
C SER A 496 -23.26 35.98 -15.44
N ASN A 497 -23.75 35.08 -14.58
CA ASN A 497 -25.14 35.09 -14.11
C ASN A 497 -25.48 36.33 -13.28
N LYS A 498 -24.56 36.78 -12.41
CA LYS A 498 -24.72 38.04 -11.64
C LYS A 498 -24.78 39.28 -12.53
N LEU A 499 -24.00 39.32 -13.61
CA LEU A 499 -24.02 40.43 -14.56
C LEU A 499 -25.38 40.52 -15.28
N GLU A 500 -25.90 39.38 -15.75
CA GLU A 500 -27.21 39.32 -16.38
C GLU A 500 -28.34 39.65 -15.39
N LEU A 501 -28.25 39.16 -14.16
CA LEU A 501 -29.20 39.49 -13.09
C LEU A 501 -29.24 41.00 -12.80
N SER A 502 -28.08 41.64 -12.71
CA SER A 502 -27.99 43.10 -12.50
C SER A 502 -28.60 43.89 -13.65
N LYS A 503 -28.39 43.46 -14.89
CA LYS A 503 -28.96 44.08 -16.09
C LYS A 503 -30.49 44.01 -16.10
N ASN A 504 -31.05 42.82 -15.86
CA ASN A 504 -32.51 42.62 -15.84
C ASN A 504 -33.17 43.37 -14.67
N ILE A 505 -32.55 43.41 -13.49
CA ILE A 505 -33.07 44.20 -12.35
C ILE A 505 -33.07 45.71 -12.67
N SER A 506 -32.05 46.21 -13.38
CA SER A 506 -32.01 47.61 -13.79
C SER A 506 -33.14 47.94 -14.78
N GLU A 507 -33.38 47.06 -15.76
CA GLU A 507 -34.46 47.24 -16.72
C GLU A 507 -35.84 47.13 -16.05
N LEU A 508 -36.04 46.17 -15.14
CA LEU A 508 -37.28 46.03 -14.38
C LEU A 508 -37.64 47.34 -13.66
N LYS A 509 -36.69 47.94 -12.95
CA LYS A 509 -36.90 49.23 -12.28
C LYS A 509 -37.25 50.34 -13.25
N LYS A 510 -36.63 50.37 -14.43
CA LYS A 510 -36.92 51.38 -15.46
C LYS A 510 -38.38 51.22 -15.93
N GLN A 511 -38.81 50.00 -16.24
CA GLN A 511 -40.18 49.71 -16.67
C GLN A 511 -41.21 50.01 -15.57
N MET A 512 -40.92 49.68 -14.31
CA MET A 512 -41.77 50.05 -13.17
C MET A 512 -41.93 51.56 -13.01
N ASN A 513 -40.85 52.34 -13.20
CA ASN A 513 -40.92 53.81 -13.16
C ASN A 513 -41.70 54.38 -14.36
N THR A 514 -41.58 53.79 -15.54
CA THR A 514 -42.42 54.11 -16.70
C THR A 514 -43.89 53.87 -16.36
N LYS A 515 -44.23 52.71 -15.80
CA LYS A 515 -45.59 52.35 -15.38
C LYS A 515 -46.16 53.32 -14.33
N LEU A 516 -45.36 53.72 -13.33
CA LEU A 516 -45.74 54.76 -12.36
C LEU A 516 -46.05 56.10 -13.05
N SER A 517 -45.26 56.48 -14.06
CA SER A 517 -45.47 57.72 -14.81
C SER A 517 -46.75 57.68 -15.65
N LEU A 518 -47.06 56.53 -16.26
CA LEU A 518 -48.31 56.31 -17.02
C LEU A 518 -49.54 56.38 -16.10
N TYR A 519 -49.55 55.66 -14.97
CA TYR A 519 -50.67 55.74 -14.01
C TYR A 519 -50.85 57.14 -13.42
N ARG A 520 -49.76 57.87 -13.19
CA ARG A 520 -49.82 59.27 -12.77
C ARG A 520 -50.50 60.13 -13.84
N GLY A 521 -50.16 59.92 -15.12
CA GLY A 521 -50.81 60.59 -16.25
C GLY A 521 -52.31 60.28 -16.32
N LEU A 522 -52.70 59.00 -16.28
CA LEU A 522 -54.10 58.58 -16.29
C LEU A 522 -54.89 59.13 -15.09
N TYR A 523 -54.30 59.16 -13.90
CA TYR A 523 -54.93 59.74 -12.71
C TYR A 523 -55.19 61.25 -12.85
N ILE A 524 -54.30 61.98 -13.56
CA ILE A 524 -54.49 63.42 -13.85
C ILE A 524 -55.58 63.62 -14.90
N VAL A 525 -55.54 62.86 -16.01
CA VAL A 525 -56.48 62.97 -17.13
C VAL A 525 -57.90 62.57 -16.73
N SER A 526 -58.05 61.53 -15.89
CA SER A 526 -59.35 61.05 -15.36
C SER A 526 -59.94 61.92 -14.25
N ASN A 527 -59.33 63.07 -13.93
CA ASN A 527 -59.77 63.95 -12.85
C ASN A 527 -59.82 63.25 -11.47
N ALA A 528 -58.72 62.57 -11.11
CA ALA A 528 -58.50 61.93 -9.82
C ALA A 528 -59.33 60.65 -9.57
N GLU A 529 -59.51 59.82 -10.59
CA GLU A 529 -60.18 58.53 -10.43
C GLU A 529 -59.41 57.61 -9.45
N THR A 530 -60.11 57.09 -8.46
CA THR A 530 -59.48 56.32 -7.37
C THR A 530 -58.89 54.99 -7.82
N ALA A 531 -59.36 54.42 -8.93
CA ALA A 531 -58.85 53.17 -9.50
C ALA A 531 -57.37 53.31 -9.90
N TYR A 532 -57.00 54.34 -10.67
CA TYR A 532 -55.60 54.58 -11.07
C TYR A 532 -54.69 54.92 -9.91
N LYS A 533 -55.22 55.55 -8.85
CA LYS A 533 -54.46 55.76 -7.61
C LYS A 533 -54.11 54.44 -6.93
N LYS A 534 -55.08 53.52 -6.81
CA LYS A 534 -54.83 52.19 -6.23
C LYS A 534 -53.76 51.42 -7.02
N GLU A 535 -53.85 51.42 -8.35
CA GLU A 535 -52.84 50.75 -9.19
C GLU A 535 -51.47 51.43 -9.12
N TYR A 536 -51.41 52.77 -9.05
CA TYR A 536 -50.16 53.48 -8.80
C TYR A 536 -49.52 53.06 -7.47
N ASP A 537 -50.30 53.04 -6.38
CA ASP A 537 -49.81 52.67 -5.05
C ASP A 537 -49.29 51.21 -5.04
N LYS A 538 -49.97 50.28 -5.73
CA LYS A 538 -49.49 48.89 -5.91
C LYS A 538 -48.14 48.81 -6.61
N VAL A 539 -47.97 49.51 -7.75
CA VAL A 539 -46.68 49.51 -8.47
C VAL A 539 -45.58 50.13 -7.61
N ASN A 540 -45.91 51.13 -6.79
CA ASN A 540 -44.98 51.77 -5.88
C ASN A 540 -44.52 50.80 -4.78
N GLU A 541 -45.44 49.98 -4.26
CA GLU A 541 -45.16 48.90 -3.31
C GLU A 541 -44.28 47.80 -3.95
N SER A 542 -44.60 47.34 -5.16
CA SER A 542 -43.76 46.37 -5.88
C SER A 542 -42.36 46.92 -6.15
N LEU A 543 -42.22 48.21 -6.50
CA LEU A 543 -40.92 48.86 -6.68
C LEU A 543 -40.13 48.91 -5.37
N LYS A 544 -40.81 49.17 -4.23
CA LYS A 544 -40.20 49.10 -2.90
C LYS A 544 -39.69 47.70 -2.61
N GLU A 545 -40.50 46.68 -2.89
CA GLU A 545 -40.13 45.27 -2.72
C GLU A 545 -38.88 44.90 -3.53
N VAL A 546 -38.72 45.42 -4.76
CA VAL A 546 -37.50 45.21 -5.56
C VAL A 546 -36.25 45.72 -4.82
N PHE A 547 -36.31 46.88 -4.15
CA PHE A 547 -35.17 47.40 -3.38
C PHE A 547 -34.94 46.60 -2.09
N GLU A 548 -35.98 46.16 -1.40
CA GLU A 548 -35.87 45.29 -0.22
C GLU A 548 -35.23 43.93 -0.59
N ASN A 549 -35.64 43.34 -1.71
CA ASN A 549 -35.06 42.11 -2.25
C ASN A 549 -33.59 42.29 -2.65
N GLN A 550 -33.18 43.48 -3.11
CA GLN A 550 -31.76 43.78 -3.36
C GLN A 550 -30.94 43.93 -2.07
N ILE A 551 -31.54 44.40 -0.97
CA ILE A 551 -30.87 44.43 0.33
C ILE A 551 -30.59 42.99 0.76
N LYS A 552 -31.61 42.12 0.76
CA LYS A 552 -31.46 40.70 1.13
C LYS A 552 -30.39 40.00 0.30
N ALA A 553 -30.40 40.20 -1.03
CA ALA A 553 -29.37 39.62 -1.89
C ALA A 553 -27.95 40.10 -1.55
N ARG A 554 -27.77 41.37 -1.15
CA ARG A 554 -26.45 41.88 -0.74
C ARG A 554 -26.04 41.38 0.65
N GLU A 555 -26.99 41.11 1.55
CA GLU A 555 -26.72 40.44 2.83
C GLU A 555 -26.23 39.01 2.59
N GLU A 556 -26.93 38.25 1.76
CA GLU A 556 -26.52 36.89 1.38
C GLU A 556 -25.13 36.87 0.70
N GLU A 557 -24.82 37.86 -0.15
CA GLU A 557 -23.50 38.00 -0.75
C GLU A 557 -22.40 38.31 0.26
N TYR A 558 -22.70 39.12 1.28
CA TYR A 558 -21.79 39.40 2.37
C TYR A 558 -21.53 38.15 3.22
N GLU A 559 -22.59 37.45 3.64
CA GLU A 559 -22.46 36.20 4.41
C GLU A 559 -21.67 35.14 3.63
N ALA A 560 -21.92 34.99 2.32
CA ALA A 560 -21.16 34.08 1.47
C ALA A 560 -19.68 34.48 1.34
N LEU A 561 -19.36 35.78 1.31
CA LEU A 561 -17.99 36.27 1.29
C LEU A 561 -17.27 35.97 2.60
N VAL A 562 -17.90 36.27 3.75
CA VAL A 562 -17.36 35.98 5.09
C VAL A 562 -17.05 34.48 5.21
N TRP A 563 -18.03 33.62 4.92
CA TRP A 563 -17.83 32.17 4.95
C TRP A 563 -16.70 31.72 4.01
N SER A 564 -16.59 32.31 2.82
CA SER A 564 -15.53 31.99 1.87
C SER A 564 -14.15 32.44 2.37
N ASN A 565 -14.06 33.58 3.07
CA ASN A 565 -12.82 34.06 3.66
C ASN A 565 -12.37 33.13 4.80
N ASP A 566 -13.29 32.75 5.68
CA ASP A 566 -13.01 31.81 6.78
C ASP A 566 -12.51 30.46 6.25
N ALA A 567 -13.17 29.91 5.23
CA ALA A 567 -12.77 28.67 4.60
C ALA A 567 -11.36 28.75 3.97
N ILE A 568 -10.98 29.91 3.43
CA ILE A 568 -9.65 30.16 2.87
C ILE A 568 -8.59 30.24 3.97
N ILE A 569 -8.90 30.90 5.10
CA ILE A 569 -7.98 31.02 6.22
C ILE A 569 -7.67 29.63 6.81
N ASP A 570 -8.71 28.84 7.07
CA ASP A 570 -8.56 27.47 7.55
C ASP A 570 -7.81 26.56 6.54
N GLU A 571 -8.10 26.68 5.24
CA GLU A 571 -7.29 26.00 4.22
C GLU A 571 -5.83 26.41 4.29
N ASN A 572 -5.54 27.71 4.47
CA ASN A 572 -4.17 28.20 4.54
C ASN A 572 -3.41 27.66 5.75
N GLU A 573 -4.04 27.58 6.92
CA GLU A 573 -3.44 26.96 8.11
C GLU A 573 -3.03 25.51 7.84
N GLU A 574 -3.90 24.75 7.16
CA GLU A 574 -3.62 23.37 6.81
C GLU A 574 -2.49 23.25 5.77
N LEU A 575 -2.46 24.13 4.77
CA LEU A 575 -1.34 24.18 3.81
C LEU A 575 -0.02 24.53 4.49
N MET A 576 -0.01 25.41 5.49
CA MET A 576 1.18 25.76 6.27
C MET A 576 1.66 24.59 7.13
N ARG A 577 0.74 23.81 7.70
CA ARG A 577 1.05 22.55 8.40
C ARG A 577 1.71 21.55 7.43
N GLN A 578 1.15 21.37 6.24
CA GLN A 578 1.74 20.50 5.22
C GLN A 578 3.12 20.99 4.77
N LYS A 579 3.31 22.31 4.60
CA LYS A 579 4.60 22.92 4.25
C LYS A 579 5.68 22.58 5.27
N LYS A 580 5.33 22.48 6.56
CA LYS A 580 6.25 22.03 7.62
C LYS A 580 6.59 20.55 7.47
N ILE A 581 5.59 19.68 7.27
CA ILE A 581 5.79 18.24 7.10
C ILE A 581 6.65 17.94 5.87
N ILE A 582 6.41 18.63 4.75
CA ILE A 582 7.18 18.47 3.52
C ILE A 582 8.66 18.84 3.71
N ARG A 583 8.96 19.91 4.46
CA ARG A 583 10.34 20.27 4.80
C ARG A 583 11.04 19.13 5.56
N ASP A 584 10.35 18.50 6.51
CA ASP A 584 10.87 17.35 7.25
C ASP A 584 11.09 16.14 6.32
N ILE A 585 10.13 15.84 5.44
CA ILE A 585 10.24 14.75 4.45
C ILE A 585 11.45 14.96 3.54
N ILE A 586 11.69 16.19 3.07
CA ILE A 586 12.84 16.51 2.22
C ILE A 586 14.16 16.25 2.95
N LYS A 587 14.24 16.59 4.23
CA LYS A 587 15.41 16.31 5.08
C LYS A 587 15.60 14.79 5.25
N ILE A 588 14.56 14.08 5.68
CA ILE A 588 14.57 12.62 5.93
C ILE A 588 14.91 11.83 4.65
N LYS A 589 14.42 12.27 3.48
CA LYS A 589 14.71 11.65 2.18
C LYS A 589 16.21 11.51 1.91
N SER A 590 17.01 12.51 2.29
CA SER A 590 18.46 12.49 2.11
C SER A 590 19.10 11.36 2.94
N ASP A 591 18.72 11.27 4.21
CA ASP A 591 19.24 10.27 5.14
C ASP A 591 18.76 8.86 4.77
N PHE A 592 17.50 8.73 4.36
CA PHE A 592 16.92 7.49 3.83
C PHE A 592 17.74 6.96 2.65
N ARG A 593 18.03 7.81 1.66
CA ARG A 593 18.86 7.45 0.51
C ARG A 593 20.24 6.97 0.95
N LYS A 594 20.91 7.72 1.84
CA LYS A 594 22.25 7.37 2.35
C LYS A 594 22.24 6.01 3.05
N LYS A 595 21.27 5.76 3.94
CA LYS A 595 21.14 4.48 4.66
C LYS A 595 20.93 3.29 3.73
N LYS A 596 20.03 3.39 2.74
CA LYS A 596 19.80 2.31 1.78
C LYS A 596 21.01 2.06 0.88
N ILE A 597 21.69 3.10 0.38
CA ILE A 597 22.94 2.94 -0.39
C ILE A 597 24.04 2.29 0.46
N ALA A 598 24.21 2.70 1.72
CA ALA A 598 25.17 2.11 2.64
C ALA A 598 24.86 0.63 2.91
N SER A 599 23.58 0.26 3.04
CA SER A 599 23.16 -1.14 3.17
C SER A 599 23.53 -1.98 1.95
N ILE A 600 23.28 -1.47 0.74
CA ILE A 600 23.68 -2.13 -0.52
C ILE A 600 25.21 -2.31 -0.57
N ALA A 601 25.97 -1.27 -0.25
CA ALA A 601 27.44 -1.32 -0.24
C ALA A 601 27.97 -2.31 0.82
N LYS A 602 27.38 -2.34 2.02
CA LYS A 602 27.74 -3.31 3.07
C LYS A 602 27.49 -4.75 2.64
N ARG A 603 26.40 -5.01 1.90
CA ARG A 603 26.13 -6.32 1.30
C ARG A 603 27.14 -6.66 0.20
N GLU A 604 27.44 -5.71 -0.69
CA GLU A 604 28.44 -5.86 -1.75
C GLU A 604 29.81 -6.28 -1.19
N ILE A 605 30.31 -5.57 -0.17
CA ILE A 605 31.59 -5.86 0.49
C ILE A 605 31.56 -7.26 1.12
N ARG A 606 30.47 -7.63 1.79
CA ARG A 606 30.32 -8.94 2.44
C ARG A 606 30.39 -10.08 1.42
N GLU A 607 29.66 -9.97 0.32
CA GLU A 607 29.65 -11.01 -0.71
C GLU A 607 30.97 -11.09 -1.47
N LYS A 608 31.68 -9.96 -1.65
CA LYS A 608 33.05 -9.95 -2.20
C LYS A 608 34.04 -10.66 -1.28
N LYS A 609 34.01 -10.35 0.02
CA LYS A 609 34.83 -11.04 1.03
C LYS A 609 34.57 -12.55 1.02
N PHE A 610 33.31 -12.96 0.89
CA PHE A 610 32.94 -14.37 0.74
C PHE A 610 33.58 -15.02 -0.50
N CYS A 611 33.65 -14.31 -1.63
CA CYS A 611 34.33 -14.81 -2.82
C CYS A 611 35.85 -14.94 -2.59
N GLU A 612 36.46 -13.95 -1.95
CA GLU A 612 37.88 -13.95 -1.59
C GLU A 612 38.22 -15.13 -0.65
N GLU A 613 37.37 -15.41 0.34
CA GLU A 613 37.53 -16.56 1.24
C GLU A 613 37.50 -17.91 0.50
N ILE A 614 36.62 -18.07 -0.50
CA ILE A 614 36.60 -19.28 -1.36
C ILE A 614 37.90 -19.36 -2.16
N THR A 615 38.29 -18.28 -2.83
CA THR A 615 39.50 -18.25 -3.67
C THR A 615 40.76 -18.54 -2.85
N GLN A 616 40.86 -17.99 -1.64
CA GLN A 616 41.98 -18.25 -0.73
C GLN A 616 41.99 -19.72 -0.29
N THR A 617 40.83 -20.26 0.13
CA THR A 617 40.72 -21.68 0.52
C THR A 617 41.14 -22.60 -0.62
N VAL A 618 40.70 -22.31 -1.84
CA VAL A 618 41.09 -23.07 -3.04
C VAL A 618 42.61 -23.01 -3.26
N TYR A 619 43.22 -21.83 -3.12
CA TYR A 619 44.66 -21.66 -3.29
C TYR A 619 45.45 -22.46 -2.25
N ASP A 620 45.03 -22.40 -0.99
CA ASP A 620 45.65 -23.12 0.12
C ASP A 620 45.54 -24.64 -0.10
N ASP A 621 44.34 -25.14 -0.42
CA ASP A 621 44.11 -26.57 -0.69
C ASP A 621 44.92 -27.06 -1.91
N LEU A 622 45.02 -26.26 -2.98
CA LEU A 622 45.82 -26.59 -4.16
C LEU A 622 47.32 -26.60 -3.86
N ASN A 623 47.80 -25.71 -2.99
CA ASN A 623 49.19 -25.72 -2.54
C ASN A 623 49.49 -26.93 -1.66
N GLN A 624 48.58 -27.31 -0.76
CA GLN A 624 48.72 -28.54 0.03
C GLN A 624 48.79 -29.78 -0.88
N ILE A 625 47.95 -29.86 -1.92
CA ILE A 625 48.04 -30.93 -2.93
C ILE A 625 49.41 -30.97 -3.60
N LYS A 626 50.02 -29.82 -3.92
CA LYS A 626 51.37 -29.77 -4.50
C LYS A 626 52.44 -30.27 -3.53
N ILE A 627 52.32 -29.94 -2.25
CA ILE A 627 53.24 -30.40 -1.19
C ILE A 627 53.13 -31.92 -1.03
N HIS A 628 51.91 -32.44 -0.82
CA HIS A 628 51.64 -33.88 -0.71
C HIS A 628 52.16 -34.68 -1.91
N LYS A 629 51.98 -34.16 -3.14
CA LYS A 629 52.53 -34.78 -4.35
C LYS A 629 54.06 -34.84 -4.37
N LYS A 630 54.75 -33.83 -3.82
CA LYS A 630 56.22 -33.80 -3.74
C LYS A 630 56.76 -34.74 -2.66
N GLU A 631 56.05 -34.84 -1.53
CA GLU A 631 56.47 -35.64 -0.38
C GLU A 631 56.07 -37.12 -0.51
N GLY A 632 55.22 -37.47 -1.48
CA GLY A 632 54.68 -38.83 -1.61
C GLY A 632 53.75 -39.23 -0.47
N VAL A 633 53.34 -38.26 0.36
CA VAL A 633 52.42 -38.45 1.49
C VAL A 633 51.01 -38.16 0.99
N TYR A 634 50.21 -39.22 0.98
CA TYR A 634 48.90 -39.27 0.34
C TYR A 634 47.76 -39.48 1.36
N ASN A 635 48.06 -39.48 2.66
CA ASN A 635 47.07 -39.70 3.72
C ASN A 635 46.17 -38.48 3.97
#